data_AF-A0A8J3FZ06-F1
#
_entry.id   AF-A0A8J3FZ06-F1
#
_cell.length_a   1.000
_cell.length_b   1.000
_cell.length_c   1.000
_cell.angle_alpha   90.00
_cell.angle_beta   90.00
_cell.angle_gamma   90.00
#
_symmetry.space_group_name_H-M   'P 1'
#
loop_
_entity.id
_entity.type
_entity.pdbx_description
1 polymer ?
#
loop_
_entity_poly.entity_id
_entity_poly.type
_entity_poly.pdbx_seq_one_letter_code
_entity_poly.pdbx_strand_id
1 'polypeptide(L)'
;MAAPTVQEHDPELGLIASCPCHTGAASYRGWHATKGPEPLLHAHHGTSPRRRETDLGGLLPDWCDHCYRLRDADGGQWVYVAEPYQLDSSAFEDFLCLREHGWNVQVTAWQARHKPGHTVAVLIWKKPEPHTSRA
;
A
#
# COMPACT_ATOMS: atom_id res chain seq x y z
N MET A 1 -10.57 7.78 -21.54
CA MET A 1 -10.31 6.48 -20.92
C MET A 1 -10.75 6.59 -19.47
N ALA A 2 -11.69 5.76 -19.00
CA ALA A 2 -12.10 5.77 -17.61
C ALA A 2 -10.91 5.33 -16.73
N ALA A 3 -10.71 6.00 -15.58
CA ALA A 3 -9.73 5.55 -14.60
C ALA A 3 -10.12 4.12 -14.16
N PRO A 4 -9.17 3.19 -14.03
CA PRO A 4 -9.49 1.87 -13.51
C PRO A 4 -10.00 2.06 -12.08
N THR A 5 -11.30 1.84 -11.91
CA THR A 5 -11.92 1.67 -10.62
C THR A 5 -11.32 0.43 -9.97
N VAL A 6 -11.22 0.45 -8.65
CA VAL A 6 -10.89 -0.73 -7.85
C VAL A 6 -11.79 -1.87 -8.34
N GLN A 7 -11.23 -2.86 -9.04
CA GLN A 7 -11.98 -4.07 -9.35
C GLN A 7 -12.48 -4.64 -8.02
N GLU A 8 -13.79 -4.89 -7.92
CA GLU A 8 -14.39 -5.55 -6.76
C GLU A 8 -13.69 -6.91 -6.59
N HIS A 9 -13.00 -7.06 -5.47
CA HIS A 9 -12.42 -8.33 -5.04
C HIS A 9 -13.30 -8.80 -3.90
N ASP A 10 -13.97 -9.94 -4.09
CA ASP A 10 -14.77 -10.59 -3.08
C ASP A 10 -14.60 -12.11 -3.20
N PRO A 11 -13.74 -12.72 -2.37
CA PRO A 11 -13.47 -14.14 -2.43
C PRO A 11 -14.69 -14.98 -2.04
N GLU A 12 -15.62 -14.46 -1.23
CA GLU A 12 -16.85 -15.19 -0.87
C GLU A 12 -17.81 -15.32 -2.06
N LEU A 13 -17.76 -14.36 -2.99
CA LEU A 13 -18.50 -14.40 -4.24
C LEU A 13 -17.70 -15.01 -5.40
N GLY A 14 -16.47 -15.51 -5.13
CA GLY A 14 -15.57 -16.03 -6.14
C GLY A 14 -14.97 -14.96 -7.07
N LEU A 15 -15.10 -13.68 -6.74
CA LEU A 15 -14.56 -12.56 -7.49
C LEU A 15 -13.10 -12.32 -7.11
N ILE A 16 -12.18 -12.89 -7.89
CA ILE A 16 -10.74 -12.76 -7.67
C ILE A 16 -10.16 -11.74 -8.66
N ALA A 17 -10.06 -10.47 -8.24
CA ALA A 17 -9.32 -9.47 -9.00
C ALA A 17 -7.83 -9.83 -9.05
N SER A 18 -7.19 -9.73 -10.23
CA SER A 18 -5.75 -9.98 -10.38
C SER A 18 -4.91 -8.93 -9.65
N CYS A 19 -3.87 -9.37 -8.92
CA CYS A 19 -2.89 -8.45 -8.36
C CYS A 19 -2.26 -7.58 -9.46
N PRO A 20 -2.31 -6.24 -9.36
CA PRO A 20 -1.68 -5.33 -10.31
C PRO A 20 -0.16 -5.53 -10.43
N CYS A 21 0.46 -6.17 -9.43
CA CYS A 21 1.86 -6.56 -9.46
C CYS A 21 2.22 -7.49 -10.63
N HIS A 22 1.26 -8.27 -11.16
CA HIS A 22 1.46 -9.22 -12.26
C HIS A 22 0.92 -8.76 -13.61
N THR A 23 0.06 -7.73 -13.65
CA THR A 23 -0.65 -7.34 -14.90
C THR A 23 0.14 -6.35 -15.75
N GLY A 24 1.28 -5.83 -15.28
CA GLY A 24 2.16 -4.97 -16.08
C GLY A 24 1.62 -3.56 -16.36
N ALA A 25 0.49 -3.16 -15.77
CA ALA A 25 0.00 -1.78 -15.84
C ALA A 25 0.91 -0.87 -14.99
N ALA A 26 2.02 -0.42 -15.59
CA ALA A 26 3.14 0.26 -14.94
C ALA A 26 2.77 1.50 -14.10
N SER A 27 1.63 2.14 -14.38
CA SER A 27 1.14 3.31 -13.65
C SER A 27 0.77 3.04 -12.19
N TYR A 28 0.59 1.77 -11.80
CA TYR A 28 0.16 1.35 -10.46
C TYR A 28 1.21 0.55 -9.68
N ARG A 29 2.34 0.20 -10.30
CA ARG A 29 3.34 -0.66 -9.66
C ARG A 29 4.10 0.09 -8.57
N GLY A 30 4.30 -0.57 -7.43
CA GLY A 30 5.05 -0.06 -6.30
C GLY A 30 4.44 1.19 -5.63
N TRP A 31 5.13 1.65 -4.60
CA TRP A 31 4.81 2.90 -3.92
C TRP A 31 5.53 4.08 -4.58
N HIS A 32 5.10 5.29 -4.23
CA HIS A 32 5.69 6.50 -4.79
C HIS A 32 6.91 6.89 -3.96
N ALA A 33 8.11 6.76 -4.53
CA ALA A 33 9.39 6.94 -3.85
C ALA A 33 9.61 8.31 -3.18
N THR A 34 8.85 9.35 -3.57
CA THR A 34 8.96 10.71 -3.01
C THR A 34 7.71 11.29 -2.35
N LYS A 35 6.52 10.70 -2.58
CA LYS A 35 5.23 11.26 -2.14
C LYS A 35 4.34 10.28 -1.39
N GLY A 36 4.72 9.00 -1.40
CA GLY A 36 4.00 7.95 -0.70
C GLY A 36 4.49 7.76 0.74
N PRO A 37 4.11 6.65 1.36
CA PRO A 37 4.62 6.25 2.68
C PRO A 37 6.11 5.89 2.66
N GLU A 38 6.66 5.51 1.50
CA GLU A 38 8.03 5.05 1.35
C GLU A 38 9.11 6.01 1.91
N PRO A 39 9.17 7.31 1.55
CA PRO A 39 10.13 8.25 2.14
C PRO A 39 10.14 8.26 3.67
N LEU A 40 8.96 8.15 4.27
CA LEU A 40 8.81 8.19 5.72
C LEU A 40 9.35 6.91 6.37
N LEU A 41 8.99 5.74 5.83
CA LEU A 41 9.52 4.47 6.32
C LEU A 41 11.03 4.38 6.07
N HIS A 42 11.51 4.92 4.95
CA HIS A 42 12.94 5.03 4.69
C HIS A 42 13.65 5.90 5.74
N ALA A 43 13.08 7.04 6.11
CA ALA A 43 13.64 7.89 7.16
C ALA A 43 13.59 7.20 8.54
N HIS A 44 12.51 6.49 8.84
CA HIS A 44 12.32 5.77 10.10
C HIS A 44 13.37 4.66 10.30
N HIS A 45 13.70 3.93 9.24
CA HIS A 45 14.63 2.79 9.30
C HIS A 45 16.10 3.14 9.04
N GLY A 46 16.45 4.36 8.63
CA GLY A 46 17.83 4.77 8.36
C GLY A 46 18.55 3.90 7.31
N THR A 47 19.60 3.18 7.71
CA THR A 47 20.40 2.26 6.86
C THR A 47 20.10 0.78 7.13
N SER A 48 18.96 0.47 7.74
CA SER A 48 18.61 -0.89 8.16
C SER A 48 18.79 -1.94 7.05
N PRO A 49 19.38 -3.12 7.35
CA PRO A 49 19.57 -4.21 6.38
C PRO A 49 18.26 -4.93 6.00
N ARG A 50 17.14 -4.61 6.67
CA ARG A 50 15.81 -5.20 6.45
C ARG A 50 15.03 -4.50 5.32
N ARG A 51 15.69 -4.33 4.18
CA ARG A 51 15.14 -3.60 3.04
C ARG A 51 15.28 -4.43 1.78
N ARG A 52 14.19 -4.52 1.02
CA ARG A 52 14.23 -5.01 -0.35
C ARG A 52 14.30 -3.83 -1.31
N GLU A 53 15.26 -3.92 -2.23
CA GLU A 53 15.26 -3.06 -3.41
C GLU A 53 14.07 -3.43 -4.28
N THR A 54 13.22 -2.45 -4.53
CA THR A 54 12.10 -2.61 -5.45
C THR A 54 12.60 -2.44 -6.87
N ASP A 55 11.90 -3.05 -7.82
CA ASP A 55 12.13 -2.85 -9.26
C ASP A 55 12.00 -1.38 -9.73
N LEU A 56 11.58 -0.47 -8.85
CA LEU A 56 11.50 0.97 -9.09
C LEU A 56 12.62 1.77 -8.39
N GLY A 57 13.65 1.10 -7.86
CA GLY A 57 14.82 1.71 -7.21
C GLY A 57 14.55 2.21 -5.78
N GLY A 58 13.38 1.91 -5.23
CA GLY A 58 12.97 2.23 -3.87
C GLY A 58 13.41 1.17 -2.85
N LEU A 59 13.66 1.56 -1.60
CA LEU A 59 13.94 0.63 -0.50
C LEU A 59 12.71 0.53 0.41
N LEU A 60 11.98 -0.58 0.30
CA LEU A 60 10.81 -0.84 1.12
C LEU A 60 11.14 -1.78 2.30
N PRO A 61 10.41 -1.68 3.42
CA PRO A 61 10.48 -2.68 4.50
C PRO A 61 10.22 -4.10 3.99
N ASP A 62 10.79 -5.10 4.66
CA ASP A 62 10.68 -6.51 4.24
C ASP A 62 9.24 -7.04 4.15
N TRP A 63 8.32 -6.50 4.94
CA TRP A 63 6.90 -6.88 4.91
C TRP A 63 6.16 -6.32 3.69
N CYS A 64 6.73 -5.37 2.96
CA CYS A 64 6.12 -4.74 1.79
C CYS A 64 6.21 -5.63 0.53
N ASP A 65 5.63 -6.83 0.59
CA ASP A 65 5.49 -7.70 -0.59
C ASP A 65 4.42 -7.16 -1.55
N HIS A 66 4.59 -7.44 -2.84
CA HIS A 66 3.59 -7.16 -3.88
C HIS A 66 3.00 -5.75 -3.84
N CYS A 67 3.85 -4.74 -3.67
CA CYS A 67 3.39 -3.37 -3.52
C CYS A 67 2.82 -2.77 -4.81
N TYR A 68 1.71 -2.07 -4.67
CA TYR A 68 1.09 -1.27 -5.73
C TYR A 68 0.35 -0.07 -5.13
N ARG A 69 -0.27 0.74 -5.98
CA ARG A 69 -1.13 1.84 -5.57
C ARG A 69 -2.38 1.87 -6.43
N LEU A 70 -3.47 2.36 -5.87
CA LEU A 70 -4.76 2.52 -6.52
C LEU A 70 -5.25 3.95 -6.32
N ARG A 71 -6.09 4.45 -7.23
CA ARG A 71 -6.88 5.65 -6.97
C ARG A 71 -8.17 5.21 -6.29
N ASP A 72 -8.48 5.85 -5.17
CA ASP A 72 -9.78 5.74 -4.52
C ASP A 72 -10.88 6.25 -5.45
N ALA A 73 -12.04 5.57 -5.44
CA ALA A 73 -13.15 5.84 -6.34
C ALA A 73 -13.84 7.17 -6.01
N ASP A 74 -13.89 7.54 -4.73
CA ASP A 74 -14.72 8.65 -4.26
C ASP A 74 -14.03 10.02 -4.28
N GLY A 75 -12.70 10.03 -4.10
CA GLY A 75 -11.92 11.27 -3.99
C GLY A 75 -10.70 11.34 -4.89
N GLY A 76 -10.42 10.26 -5.64
CA GLY A 76 -9.20 10.16 -6.43
C GLY A 76 -7.93 10.22 -5.58
N GLN A 77 -7.97 10.03 -4.26
CA GLN A 77 -6.74 9.95 -3.45
C GLN A 77 -5.96 8.67 -3.79
N TRP A 78 -4.65 8.68 -3.53
CA TRP A 78 -3.84 7.46 -3.67
C TRP A 78 -4.01 6.58 -2.44
N VAL A 79 -4.31 5.30 -2.68
CA VAL A 79 -4.22 4.22 -1.70
C VAL A 79 -3.01 3.37 -2.08
N TYR A 80 -2.05 3.29 -1.18
CA TYR A 80 -0.86 2.44 -1.31
C TYR A 80 -1.18 1.09 -0.69
N VAL A 81 -0.92 0.02 -1.42
CA VAL A 81 -1.22 -1.35 -1.01
C VAL A 81 0.06 -2.15 -0.97
N ALA A 82 0.24 -2.94 0.08
CA ALA A 82 1.16 -4.06 0.13
C ALA A 82 0.36 -5.32 0.42
N GLU A 83 0.80 -6.46 -0.10
CA GLU A 83 0.17 -7.75 0.17
C GLU A 83 1.17 -8.74 0.77
N PRO A 84 1.59 -8.55 2.04
CA PRO A 84 2.49 -9.45 2.74
C PRO A 84 1.93 -10.86 2.88
N TYR A 85 2.83 -11.84 2.81
CA TYR A 85 2.56 -13.18 3.32
C TYR A 85 2.62 -13.25 4.85
N GLN A 86 3.44 -12.39 5.48
CA GLN A 86 3.66 -12.38 6.91
C GLN A 86 3.77 -10.95 7.43
N LEU A 87 3.17 -10.71 8.59
CA LEU A 87 3.34 -9.49 9.37
C LEU A 87 3.97 -9.86 10.70
N ASP A 88 5.06 -9.19 11.07
CA ASP A 88 5.74 -9.34 12.35
C ASP A 88 5.69 -8.03 13.15
N SER A 89 6.34 -8.01 14.33
CA SER A 89 6.37 -6.82 15.18
C SER A 89 6.95 -5.59 14.47
N SER A 90 7.91 -5.76 13.57
CA SER A 90 8.53 -4.65 12.84
C SER A 90 7.56 -3.98 11.86
N ALA A 91 6.66 -4.76 11.25
CA ALA A 91 5.58 -4.19 10.43
C ALA A 91 4.61 -3.34 11.27
N PHE A 92 4.30 -3.76 12.50
CA PHE A 92 3.41 -2.99 13.38
C PHE A 92 4.05 -1.69 13.87
N GLU A 93 5.37 -1.67 14.11
CA GLU A 93 6.11 -0.44 14.41
C GLU A 93 6.01 0.56 13.26
N ASP A 94 6.14 0.09 12.01
CA ASP A 94 5.93 0.92 10.82
C ASP A 94 4.51 1.48 10.74
N PHE A 95 3.51 0.68 11.08
CA PHE A 95 2.12 1.13 11.07
C PHE A 95 1.88 2.24 12.09
N LEU A 96 2.52 2.16 13.26
CA LEU A 96 2.45 3.23 14.26
C LEU A 96 3.14 4.49 13.75
N CYS A 97 4.37 4.38 13.21
CA CYS A 97 5.09 5.50 12.61
C CYS A 97 4.25 6.21 11.54
N LEU A 98 3.64 5.44 10.63
CA LEU A 98 2.75 5.98 9.59
C LEU A 98 1.57 6.74 10.21
N ARG A 99 0.90 6.16 11.21
CA ARG A 99 -0.28 6.77 11.85
C ARG A 99 0.04 8.06 12.57
N GLU A 100 1.17 8.14 13.25
CA GLU A 100 1.69 9.35 13.90
C GLU A 100 1.95 10.48 12.89
N HIS A 101 2.33 10.13 11.66
CA HIS A 101 2.59 11.09 10.57
C HIS A 101 1.38 11.30 9.66
N GLY A 102 0.17 11.12 10.19
CA GLY A 102 -1.07 11.47 9.51
C GLY A 102 -1.47 10.52 8.39
N TRP A 103 -0.98 9.29 8.39
CA TRP A 103 -1.48 8.24 7.51
C TRP A 103 -2.56 7.41 8.21
N ASN A 104 -3.44 6.81 7.43
CA ASN A 104 -4.29 5.70 7.84
C ASN A 104 -3.66 4.41 7.37
N VAL A 105 -3.78 3.36 8.18
CA VAL A 105 -3.32 2.01 7.87
C VAL A 105 -4.45 1.06 8.22
N GLN A 106 -4.79 0.17 7.30
CA GLN A 106 -5.79 -0.88 7.48
C GLN A 106 -5.20 -2.22 7.01
N VAL A 107 -5.40 -3.26 7.80
CA VAL A 107 -5.04 -4.64 7.43
C VAL A 107 -6.34 -5.41 7.19
N THR A 108 -6.44 -6.12 6.07
CA THR A 108 -7.62 -6.91 5.73
C THR A 108 -7.24 -8.14 4.91
N ALA A 109 -7.88 -9.28 5.19
CA ALA A 109 -7.76 -10.47 4.34
C ALA A 109 -8.61 -10.34 3.06
N TRP A 110 -9.70 -9.56 3.11
CA TRP A 110 -10.73 -9.52 2.07
C TRP A 110 -10.33 -8.77 0.79
N GLN A 111 -9.19 -8.11 0.77
CA GLN A 111 -8.74 -7.30 -0.37
C GLN A 111 -7.38 -7.74 -0.91
N ALA A 112 -6.85 -8.86 -0.42
CA ALA A 112 -5.63 -9.47 -0.93
C ALA A 112 -5.89 -10.12 -2.30
N ARG A 113 -5.10 -9.75 -3.31
CA ARG A 113 -5.29 -10.13 -4.72
C ARG A 113 -4.18 -11.05 -5.24
N HIS A 114 -3.12 -11.23 -4.47
CA HIS A 114 -1.93 -11.93 -4.90
C HIS A 114 -2.11 -13.45 -4.88
N LYS A 115 -1.64 -14.11 -5.96
CA LYS A 115 -1.69 -15.56 -6.14
C LYS A 115 -0.28 -16.14 -5.93
N PRO A 116 -0.07 -17.23 -5.15
CA PRO A 116 -1.01 -18.32 -4.79
C PRO A 116 -2.07 -18.08 -3.69
N GLY A 117 -2.30 -16.85 -3.21
CA GLY A 117 -3.29 -16.56 -2.17
C GLY A 117 -2.66 -16.57 -0.78
N HIS A 118 -3.48 -16.36 0.26
CA HIS A 118 -3.08 -16.34 1.68
C HIS A 118 -2.24 -15.13 2.13
N THR A 119 -2.16 -14.08 1.31
CA THR A 119 -1.66 -12.79 1.78
C THR A 119 -2.76 -12.04 2.52
N VAL A 120 -2.38 -11.04 3.31
CA VAL A 120 -3.28 -9.98 3.76
C VAL A 120 -2.99 -8.73 2.94
N ALA A 121 -3.97 -7.87 2.74
CA ALA A 121 -3.76 -6.54 2.17
C ALA A 121 -3.55 -5.52 3.30
N VAL A 122 -2.48 -4.75 3.19
CA VAL A 122 -2.20 -3.57 3.99
C VAL A 122 -2.48 -2.35 3.12
N LEU A 123 -3.54 -1.61 3.45
CA LEU A 123 -3.96 -0.40 2.75
C LEU A 123 -3.50 0.81 3.53
N ILE A 124 -2.89 1.76 2.83
CA ILE A 124 -2.30 2.97 3.39
C ILE A 124 -2.74 4.18 2.57
N TRP A 125 -3.28 5.19 3.24
CA TRP A 125 -3.69 6.43 2.57
C TRP A 125 -3.50 7.62 3.51
N LYS A 126 -3.38 8.81 2.95
CA LYS A 126 -3.21 10.02 3.77
C LYS A 126 -4.55 10.37 4.42
N LYS A 127 -4.54 10.77 5.69
CA LYS A 127 -5.72 11.38 6.30
C LYS A 127 -6.05 12.66 5.52
N PRO A 128 -7.33 12.97 5.27
CA PRO A 128 -7.69 14.30 4.78
C PRO A 128 -7.12 15.31 5.76
N GLU A 129 -6.39 16.32 5.26
CA GLU A 129 -6.03 17.44 6.12
C GLU A 129 -7.34 18.04 6.63
N PRO A 130 -7.49 18.26 7.95
CA PRO A 130 -8.64 18.98 8.45
C PRO A 130 -8.66 20.30 7.69
N HIS A 131 -9.78 20.61 7.02
CA HIS A 131 -9.95 21.91 6.39
C HIS A 131 -9.74 22.95 7.48
N THR A 132 -8.55 23.55 7.51
CA THR A 132 -8.31 24.75 8.26
C THR A 132 -9.15 25.79 7.55
N SER A 133 -10.37 25.99 8.05
CA SER A 133 -11.17 27.16 7.71
C SER A 133 -10.25 28.35 7.89
N ARG A 134 -9.78 28.91 6.78
CA ARG A 134 -9.09 30.19 6.77
C ARG A 134 -10.07 31.17 7.37
N ALA A 135 -9.81 31.59 8.60
CA ALA A 135 -10.47 32.72 9.23
C ALA A 135 -10.14 34.00 8.47
#